data_AF-A0A950UDI5-F1
#
_entry.id   AF-A0A950UDI5-F1
#
_cell.length_a   1.000
_cell.length_b   1.000
_cell.length_c   1.000
_cell.angle_alpha   90.00
_cell.angle_beta   90.00
_cell.angle_gamma   90.00
#
_symmetry.space_group_name_H-M   'P 1'
#
loop_
_entity.id
_entity.type
_entity.pdbx_description
1 polymer ?
#
loop_
_entity_poly.entity_id
_entity_poly.type
_entity_poly.pdbx_seq_one_letter_code
_entity_poly.pdbx_strand_id
1 'polypeptide(L)'
;MTTKRERAAERMVQVTEQQALWLELMQFYTREAWLLDERRFKEWLDLFTDDILYFMPRRKNVHRRELQRELTPLGDLAILEEDKRYLEMRVARLDTGMAWAEDPPSRTRHL
;
A
#
# COMPACT_ATOMS: atom_id res chain seq x y z
N MET A 1 -36.38 11.40 41.59
CA MET A 1 -36.21 9.94 41.62
C MET A 1 -35.93 9.51 40.18
N THR A 2 -34.71 9.76 39.74
CA THR A 2 -34.28 9.64 38.33
C THR A 2 -33.62 8.28 38.16
N THR A 3 -34.23 7.43 37.36
CA THR A 3 -33.88 6.02 37.22
C THR A 3 -32.47 5.83 36.69
N LYS A 4 -31.72 4.93 37.34
CA LYS A 4 -30.37 4.42 37.02
C LYS A 4 -30.19 3.98 35.54
N ARG A 5 -31.28 3.86 34.78
CA ARG A 5 -31.33 3.51 33.36
C ARG A 5 -30.99 4.66 32.40
N GLU A 6 -31.11 5.93 32.82
CA GLU A 6 -30.78 7.07 31.95
C GLU A 6 -29.29 7.42 31.92
N ARG A 7 -28.52 7.09 32.98
CA ARG A 7 -27.06 7.30 33.01
C ARG A 7 -26.24 6.29 32.21
N ALA A 8 -26.89 5.26 31.66
CA ALA A 8 -26.25 4.22 30.85
C ALA A 8 -26.42 4.47 29.34
N ALA A 9 -27.33 5.37 28.95
CA ALA A 9 -27.40 5.88 27.59
C ALA A 9 -26.33 6.96 27.42
N GLU A 10 -25.52 6.84 26.37
CA GLU A 10 -24.54 7.85 25.93
C GLU A 10 -23.27 8.02 26.77
N ARG A 11 -22.53 6.93 27.01
CA ARG A 11 -21.09 7.06 26.77
C ARG A 11 -20.87 6.97 25.26
N MET A 12 -21.09 8.08 24.56
CA MET A 12 -20.52 8.24 23.23
C MET A 12 -19.02 8.00 23.37
N VAL A 13 -18.51 6.98 22.69
CA VAL A 13 -17.07 6.78 22.57
C VAL A 13 -16.55 8.01 21.85
N GLN A 14 -15.93 8.92 22.59
CA GLN A 14 -15.26 10.07 22.02
C GLN A 14 -14.02 9.54 21.33
N VAL A 15 -14.10 9.40 20.00
CA VAL A 15 -12.96 9.02 19.17
C VAL A 15 -12.05 10.23 19.05
N THR A 16 -10.78 10.09 19.41
CA THR A 16 -9.81 11.16 19.20
C THR A 16 -9.54 11.33 17.70
N GLU A 17 -9.10 12.51 17.28
CA GLU A 17 -8.73 12.74 15.87
C GLU A 17 -7.68 11.74 15.39
N GLN A 18 -6.72 11.39 16.25
CA GLN A 18 -5.70 10.37 15.94
C GLN A 18 -6.31 8.98 15.73
N GLN A 19 -7.31 8.60 16.53
CA GLN A 19 -8.01 7.33 16.36
C GLN A 19 -8.87 7.33 15.07
N ALA A 20 -9.51 8.46 14.75
CA ALA A 20 -10.27 8.60 13.52
C ALA A 20 -9.36 8.47 12.29
N LEU A 21 -8.23 9.18 12.27
CA LEU A 21 -7.23 9.08 11.20
C LEU A 21 -6.67 7.66 11.06
N TRP A 22 -6.40 6.99 12.19
CA TRP A 22 -5.96 5.59 12.16
C TRP A 22 -6.99 4.68 11.48
N LEU A 23 -8.28 4.84 11.82
CA LEU A 23 -9.35 4.04 11.21
C LEU A 23 -9.50 4.32 9.72
N GLU A 24 -9.35 5.56 9.30
CA GLU A 24 -9.37 5.97 7.89
C GLU A 24 -8.20 5.34 7.11
N LEU A 25 -6.97 5.47 7.61
CA LEU A 25 -5.79 4.91 6.95
C LEU A 25 -5.85 3.37 6.87
N MET A 26 -6.33 2.71 7.92
CA MET A 26 -6.53 1.26 7.90
C MET A 26 -7.53 0.83 6.82
N GLN A 27 -8.64 1.56 6.67
CA GLN A 27 -9.61 1.31 5.60
C GLN A 27 -9.00 1.56 4.21
N PHE A 28 -8.19 2.60 4.06
CA PHE A 28 -7.46 2.89 2.83
C PHE A 28 -6.52 1.74 2.43
N TYR A 29 -5.63 1.29 3.32
CA TYR A 29 -4.71 0.19 3.02
C TYR A 29 -5.42 -1.15 2.82
N THR A 30 -6.51 -1.39 3.55
CA THR A 30 -7.34 -2.60 3.33
C THR A 30 -7.94 -2.59 1.93
N ARG A 31 -8.42 -1.43 1.46
CA ARG A 31 -8.95 -1.26 0.10
C ARG A 31 -7.86 -1.43 -0.95
N GLU A 32 -6.69 -0.83 -0.75
CA GLU A 32 -5.54 -0.99 -1.66
C GLU A 32 -5.16 -2.46 -1.82
N ALA A 33 -4.98 -3.18 -0.70
CA ALA A 33 -4.69 -4.61 -0.68
C ALA A 33 -5.74 -5.43 -1.45
N TRP A 34 -7.02 -5.11 -1.27
CA TRP A 34 -8.09 -5.79 -1.98
C TRP A 34 -8.06 -5.52 -3.50
N LEU A 35 -7.77 -4.29 -3.93
CA LEU A 35 -7.62 -3.99 -5.37
C LEU A 35 -6.48 -4.80 -6.00
N LEU A 36 -5.35 -4.94 -5.31
CA LEU A 36 -4.22 -5.76 -5.77
C LEU A 36 -4.56 -7.25 -5.83
N ASP A 37 -5.17 -7.79 -4.77
CA ASP A 37 -5.57 -9.20 -4.69
C ASP A 37 -6.60 -9.59 -5.77
N GLU A 38 -7.52 -8.70 -6.08
CA GLU A 38 -8.54 -8.89 -7.13
C GLU A 38 -8.06 -8.45 -8.52
N ARG A 39 -6.78 -8.07 -8.67
CA ARG A 39 -6.16 -7.66 -9.96
C ARG A 39 -6.83 -6.45 -10.60
N ARG A 40 -7.41 -5.57 -9.79
CA ARG A 40 -8.00 -4.29 -10.20
C ARG A 40 -6.92 -3.22 -10.35
N PHE A 41 -5.92 -3.49 -11.19
CA PHE A 41 -4.68 -2.72 -11.28
C PHE A 41 -4.88 -1.27 -11.75
N LYS A 42 -5.87 -1.00 -12.60
CA LYS A 42 -6.21 0.38 -13.03
C LYS A 42 -6.71 1.23 -11.87
N GLU A 43 -7.61 0.68 -11.05
CA GLU A 43 -8.13 1.39 -9.89
C GLU A 43 -7.09 1.51 -8.77
N TRP A 44 -6.18 0.54 -8.67
CA TRP A 44 -5.01 0.66 -7.80
C TRP A 44 -4.11 1.82 -8.28
N LEU A 45 -3.90 1.96 -9.59
CA LEU A 45 -3.11 3.04 -10.16
C LEU A 45 -3.72 4.43 -9.92
N ASP A 46 -5.06 4.51 -9.92
CA ASP A 46 -5.80 5.75 -9.61
C ASP A 46 -5.59 6.25 -8.17
N LEU A 47 -5.09 5.40 -7.26
CA LEU A 47 -4.76 5.82 -5.89
C LEU A 47 -3.50 6.70 -5.83
N PHE A 48 -2.63 6.63 -6.84
CA PHE A 48 -1.36 7.37 -6.83
C PHE A 48 -1.53 8.79 -7.32
N THR A 49 -0.81 9.71 -6.67
CA THR A 49 -0.61 11.07 -7.17
C THR A 49 0.28 11.08 -8.41
N ASP A 50 0.20 12.13 -9.22
CA ASP A 50 0.95 12.23 -10.48
C ASP A 50 2.47 12.41 -10.27
N ASP A 51 2.87 12.81 -9.07
CA ASP A 51 4.27 12.99 -8.64
C ASP A 51 4.85 11.80 -7.86
N ILE A 52 4.18 10.64 -7.91
CA ILE A 52 4.64 9.43 -7.21
C ILE A 52 6.04 9.00 -7.65
N LEU A 53 6.83 8.56 -6.67
CA LEU A 53 8.05 7.79 -6.86
C LEU A 53 7.91 6.44 -6.15
N TYR A 54 7.59 5.39 -6.90
CA TYR A 54 7.48 4.03 -6.39
C TYR A 54 8.85 3.37 -6.33
N PHE A 55 9.45 3.38 -5.15
CA PHE A 55 10.85 2.99 -4.94
C PHE A 55 10.98 1.75 -4.05
N MET A 56 11.65 0.73 -4.59
CA MET A 56 12.04 -0.49 -3.88
C MET A 56 13.57 -0.68 -3.99
N PRO A 57 14.35 -0.33 -2.94
CA PRO A 57 15.79 -0.48 -2.96
C PRO A 57 16.20 -1.95 -2.94
N ARG A 58 17.42 -2.24 -3.40
CA ARG A 58 18.01 -3.56 -3.22
C ARG A 58 18.65 -3.67 -1.84
N ARG A 59 18.48 -4.84 -1.21
CA ARG A 59 19.09 -5.16 0.08
C ARG A 59 20.37 -5.97 -0.11
N LYS A 60 21.46 -5.57 0.54
CA LYS A 60 22.79 -6.19 0.45
C LYS A 60 23.16 -6.83 1.78
N ASN A 61 23.80 -8.01 1.73
CA ASN A 61 24.44 -8.58 2.90
C ASN A 61 25.71 -7.77 3.21
N VAL A 62 25.71 -7.07 4.34
CA VAL A 62 26.81 -6.21 4.80
C VAL A 62 27.26 -6.62 6.20
N HIS A 63 28.50 -6.28 6.57
CA HIS A 63 28.95 -6.46 7.94
C HIS A 63 28.22 -5.51 8.90
N ARG A 64 28.11 -5.90 10.18
CA ARG A 64 27.41 -5.11 11.22
C ARG A 64 27.86 -3.65 11.30
N ARG A 65 29.14 -3.36 11.05
CA ARG A 65 29.71 -2.00 11.07
C ARG A 65 29.26 -1.12 9.89
N GLU A 66 28.63 -1.71 8.89
CA GLU A 66 28.18 -1.06 7.65
C GLU A 66 26.66 -1.21 7.43
N LEU A 67 25.87 -1.48 8.48
CA LEU A 67 24.40 -1.65 8.37
C LEU A 67 23.71 -0.47 7.67
N GLN A 68 24.25 0.74 7.78
CA GLN A 68 23.78 1.93 7.07
C GLN A 68 23.88 1.81 5.53
N ARG A 69 24.66 0.86 5.01
CA ARG A 69 24.83 0.57 3.57
C ARG A 69 24.01 -0.64 3.10
N GLU A 70 23.16 -1.20 3.96
CA GLU A 70 22.36 -2.39 3.67
C GLU A 70 21.38 -2.13 2.51
N LEU A 71 20.76 -0.94 2.48
CA LEU A 71 19.86 -0.51 1.41
C LEU A 71 20.59 0.42 0.44
N THR A 72 20.29 0.32 -0.85
CA THR A 72 20.79 1.29 -1.84
C THR A 72 20.06 2.63 -1.73
N PRO A 73 20.77 3.76 -1.93
CA PRO A 73 20.14 5.06 -2.03
C PRO A 73 19.38 5.20 -3.36
N LEU A 74 18.54 6.23 -3.45
CA LEU A 74 17.88 6.62 -4.69
C LEU A 74 18.91 6.98 -5.78
N GLY A 75 18.67 6.55 -7.02
CA GLY A 75 19.57 6.78 -8.16
C GLY A 75 20.73 5.78 -8.27
N ASP A 76 20.87 4.86 -7.32
CA ASP A 76 21.68 3.65 -7.49
C ASP A 76 20.79 2.51 -8.03
N LEU A 77 21.38 1.35 -8.36
CA LEU A 77 20.61 0.21 -8.84
C LEU A 77 19.53 -0.20 -7.81
N ALA A 78 18.27 -0.18 -8.21
CA ALA A 78 17.10 -0.56 -7.39
C ALA A 78 16.32 -1.71 -8.03
N ILE A 79 15.42 -2.34 -7.27
CA ILE A 79 14.47 -3.32 -7.81
C ILE A 79 13.36 -2.61 -8.57
N LEU A 80 12.86 -1.51 -8.01
CA LEU A 80 11.91 -0.58 -8.64
C LEU A 80 12.32 0.85 -8.31
N GLU A 81 12.31 1.72 -9.31
CA GLU A 81 12.43 3.17 -9.17
C GLU A 81 11.60 3.77 -10.30
N GLU A 82 10.31 3.99 -10.03
CA GLU A 82 9.32 4.23 -11.08
C GLU A 82 8.46 5.45 -10.79
N ASP A 83 8.25 6.26 -11.82
CA ASP A 83 7.25 7.32 -11.85
C ASP A 83 5.88 6.76 -12.27
N LYS A 84 4.84 7.59 -12.24
CA LYS A 84 3.48 7.18 -12.64
C LYS A 84 3.41 6.63 -14.06
N ARG A 85 4.18 7.19 -15.00
CA ARG A 85 4.22 6.75 -16.40
C ARG A 85 4.78 5.32 -16.51
N TYR A 86 5.82 4.98 -15.76
CA TYR A 86 6.33 3.61 -15.72
C TYR A 86 5.33 2.63 -15.09
N LEU A 87 4.64 3.04 -14.03
CA LEU A 87 3.57 2.23 -13.42
C LEU A 87 2.40 1.99 -14.40
N GLU A 88 1.97 3.02 -15.14
CA GLU A 88 0.97 2.90 -16.21
C GLU A 88 1.39 1.86 -17.26
N MET A 89 2.65 1.91 -17.71
CA MET A 89 3.17 0.93 -18.67
C MET A 89 3.16 -0.50 -18.11
N ARG A 90 3.45 -0.68 -16.82
CA ARG A 90 3.37 -2.00 -16.17
C ARG A 90 1.95 -2.53 -16.14
N VAL A 91 1.00 -1.71 -15.71
CA VAL A 91 -0.42 -2.08 -15.67
C VAL A 91 -0.93 -2.40 -17.08
N ALA A 92 -0.60 -1.58 -18.07
CA ALA A 92 -0.96 -1.82 -19.47
C ALA A 92 -0.39 -3.15 -19.98
N ARG A 93 0.84 -3.53 -19.58
CA ARG A 93 1.43 -4.82 -19.97
C ARG A 93 0.62 -6.00 -19.44
N LEU A 94 0.11 -5.92 -18.21
CA LEU A 94 -0.71 -6.98 -17.60
C LEU A 94 -2.02 -7.20 -18.38
N ASP A 95 -2.60 -6.15 -18.96
CA ASP A 95 -3.82 -6.23 -19.77
C ASP A 95 -3.62 -6.87 -21.15
N THR A 96 -2.39 -6.93 -21.65
CA THR A 96 -2.12 -7.39 -23.05
C THR A 96 -2.32 -8.89 -23.26
N GLY A 97 -2.37 -9.69 -22.19
CA GLY A 97 -2.31 -11.15 -22.27
C GLY A 97 -0.97 -11.71 -22.72
N MET A 98 0.06 -10.86 -22.90
CA MET A 98 1.43 -11.28 -23.27
C MET A 98 2.39 -11.26 -22.06
N ALA A 99 1.86 -10.95 -20.88
CA ALA A 99 2.61 -11.06 -19.63
C ALA A 99 2.68 -12.53 -19.19
N TRP A 100 3.46 -13.35 -19.90
CA TRP A 100 3.55 -14.80 -19.66
C TRP A 100 3.95 -15.20 -18.23
N ALA A 101 4.65 -14.32 -17.51
CA ALA A 101 4.96 -14.53 -16.09
C ALA A 101 3.71 -14.48 -15.18
N GLU A 102 2.63 -13.86 -15.66
CA GLU A 102 1.33 -13.71 -14.99
C GLU A 102 0.20 -14.37 -15.80
N ASP A 103 0.53 -15.33 -16.67
CA ASP A 103 -0.46 -16.18 -17.35
C ASP A 103 -0.07 -17.66 -17.18
N PRO A 104 -0.72 -18.40 -16.25
CA PRO A 104 -1.90 -18.02 -15.49
C PRO A 104 -1.60 -16.99 -14.37
N PRO A 105 -2.60 -16.19 -13.95
CA PRO A 105 -2.35 -15.07 -13.06
C PRO A 105 -2.06 -15.51 -11.62
N SER A 106 -1.10 -14.84 -11.00
CA SER A 106 -0.73 -15.08 -9.60
C SER A 106 -1.93 -14.92 -8.67
N ARG A 107 -2.01 -15.76 -7.64
CA ARG A 107 -2.93 -15.57 -6.51
C ARG A 107 -2.14 -14.90 -5.38
N THR A 108 -2.48 -13.66 -5.06
CA THR A 108 -1.78 -12.86 -4.05
C THR A 108 -2.67 -12.62 -2.83
N ARG A 109 -2.01 -12.30 -1.72
CA ARG A 109 -2.66 -11.83 -0.50
C ARG A 109 -1.75 -10.83 0.19
N HIS A 110 -2.23 -9.60 0.36
CA HIS A 110 -1.51 -8.53 1.06
C HIS A 110 -2.08 -8.41 2.48
N LEU A 111 -1.27 -8.75 3.49
CA LEU A 111 -1.64 -8.84 4.92
C LEU A 111 -1.05 -7.70 5.75
#